data_AF-A0A662AIG0-F1
#
_entry.id   AF-A0A662AIG0-F1
#
_cell.length_a   1.000
_cell.length_b   1.000
_cell.length_c   1.000
_cell.angle_alpha   90.00
_cell.angle_beta   90.00
_cell.angle_gamma   90.00
#
_symmetry.space_group_name_H-M   'P 1'
#
loop_
_entity.id
_entity.type
_entity.pdbx_description
1 polymer ?
#
loop_
_entity_poly.entity_id
_entity_poly.type
_entity_poly.pdbx_seq_one_letter_code
_entity_poly.pdbx_strand_id
1 'polypeptide(L)'
;MDFLTETKNSLHQLSNVEKKKHLLKKRIVRYLYFNGPKSAAEISKKLKSSIPTITTTIIELISNDVIKEQGQGNSSGGRRPNLYGLQNDTFFILGIDIGRFATKMAIFNTKLENITGLKTYPLKLENDSKQIDEIYEIADKLINKSGILREKIIGVGVDMPGLVDAENGRNYTYFYEKDRSLAACFEERFQLPVYIENDAKARTIAEYRYGLAKGVKNALIMHGGWGVGLGMIMDGKLYRGSSGFAGELSHIP
;
A
#
# COMPACT_ATOMS: atom_id res chain seq x y z
N MET A 1 15.33 -8.45 0.07
CA MET A 1 13.99 -7.81 0.11
C MET A 1 13.82 -6.74 -0.95
N ASP A 2 14.92 -6.32 -1.54
CA ASP A 2 15.08 -5.21 -2.49
C ASP A 2 14.10 -5.28 -3.65
N PHE A 3 13.74 -6.49 -4.10
CA PHE A 3 12.73 -6.64 -5.14
C PHE A 3 11.35 -6.09 -4.78
N LEU A 4 11.01 -5.82 -3.51
CA LEU A 4 9.75 -5.20 -3.10
C LEU A 4 9.82 -3.66 -3.14
N THR A 5 10.99 -3.08 -2.88
CA THR A 5 11.22 -1.63 -2.76
C THR A 5 11.82 -1.00 -4.02
N GLU A 6 12.39 -1.80 -4.91
CA GLU A 6 12.99 -1.34 -6.16
C GLU A 6 11.99 -0.56 -7.05
N THR A 7 12.41 0.67 -7.39
CA THR A 7 11.67 1.64 -8.20
C THR A 7 11.71 1.30 -9.69
N LYS A 8 10.93 2.01 -10.51
CA LYS A 8 10.97 1.83 -11.98
C LYS A 8 12.38 2.05 -12.56
N ASN A 9 13.18 2.92 -11.95
CA ASN A 9 14.52 3.26 -12.45
C ASN A 9 15.54 2.13 -12.26
N SER A 10 15.48 1.36 -11.16
CA SER A 10 16.40 0.22 -10.95
C SER A 10 16.13 -0.93 -11.93
N LEU A 11 14.88 -1.07 -12.40
CA LEU A 11 14.48 -2.09 -13.36
C LEU A 11 15.03 -1.86 -14.78
N HIS A 12 15.50 -0.65 -15.11
CA HIS A 12 16.00 -0.36 -16.46
C HIS A 12 17.32 -1.09 -16.76
N GLN A 13 18.15 -1.33 -15.74
CA GLN A 13 19.48 -1.94 -15.86
C GLN A 13 19.48 -3.47 -15.96
N LEU A 14 18.36 -4.13 -15.63
CA LEU A 14 18.24 -5.59 -15.67
C LEU A 14 18.08 -6.12 -17.10
N SER A 15 18.49 -7.36 -17.35
CA SER A 15 18.13 -8.07 -18.59
C SER A 15 16.62 -8.34 -18.66
N ASN A 16 16.09 -8.57 -19.86
CA ASN A 16 14.67 -8.89 -20.03
C ASN A 16 14.22 -10.13 -19.24
N VAL A 17 15.12 -11.11 -19.09
CA VAL A 17 14.87 -12.34 -18.32
C VAL A 17 14.75 -12.01 -16.83
N GLU A 18 15.68 -11.21 -16.29
CA GLU A 18 15.68 -10.77 -14.91
C GLU A 18 14.45 -9.90 -14.59
N LYS A 19 14.09 -8.96 -15.46
CA LYS A 19 12.86 -8.15 -15.31
C LYS A 19 11.62 -9.03 -15.22
N LYS A 20 11.49 -10.02 -16.10
CA LYS A 20 10.34 -10.93 -16.10
C LYS A 20 10.26 -11.74 -14.80
N LYS A 21 11.40 -12.25 -14.32
CA LYS A 21 11.51 -12.98 -13.07
C LYS A 21 11.14 -12.09 -11.87
N HIS A 22 11.64 -10.86 -11.85
CA HIS A 22 11.36 -9.86 -10.83
C HIS A 22 9.88 -9.51 -10.73
N LEU A 23 9.26 -9.21 -11.87
CA LEU A 23 7.84 -8.91 -11.94
C LEU A 23 6.99 -10.11 -11.50
N LEU A 24 7.42 -11.33 -11.81
CA LEU A 24 6.72 -12.53 -11.36
C LEU A 24 6.77 -12.66 -9.83
N LYS A 25 7.93 -12.43 -9.19
CA LYS A 25 8.05 -12.41 -7.72
C LYS A 25 7.08 -11.40 -7.09
N LYS A 26 7.09 -10.14 -7.57
CA LYS A 26 6.15 -9.09 -7.11
C LYS A 26 4.68 -9.54 -7.27
N ARG A 27 4.33 -10.17 -8.40
CA ARG A 27 2.96 -10.64 -8.66
C ARG A 27 2.54 -11.79 -7.76
N ILE A 28 3.44 -12.73 -7.45
CA ILE A 28 3.17 -13.84 -6.51
C ILE A 28 2.94 -13.28 -5.10
N VAL A 29 3.87 -12.45 -4.60
CA VAL A 29 3.75 -11.83 -3.27
C VAL A 29 2.45 -11.03 -3.16
N ARG A 30 2.16 -10.18 -4.15
CA ARG A 30 0.90 -9.41 -4.19
C ARG A 30 -0.34 -10.32 -4.19
N TYR A 31 -0.31 -11.42 -4.95
CA TYR A 31 -1.46 -12.33 -4.99
C TYR A 31 -1.70 -12.99 -3.64
N LEU A 32 -0.64 -13.50 -3.00
CA LEU A 32 -0.71 -14.11 -1.66
C LEU A 32 -1.13 -13.10 -0.58
N TYR A 33 -0.62 -11.87 -0.64
CA TYR A 33 -0.99 -10.80 0.27
C TYR A 33 -2.51 -10.56 0.32
N PHE A 34 -3.16 -10.50 -0.85
CA PHE A 34 -4.61 -10.22 -0.91
C PHE A 34 -5.52 -11.45 -0.85
N ASN A 35 -5.00 -12.65 -1.06
CA ASN A 35 -5.83 -13.87 -1.21
C ASN A 35 -5.49 -14.95 -0.18
N GLY A 36 -4.53 -14.69 0.72
CA GLY A 36 -4.05 -15.65 1.67
C GLY A 36 -3.25 -16.79 1.01
N PRO A 37 -3.07 -17.90 1.74
CA PRO A 37 -2.22 -19.01 1.29
C PRO A 37 -2.84 -19.75 0.10
N LYS A 38 -2.02 -20.07 -0.90
CA LYS A 38 -2.45 -20.68 -2.17
C LYS A 38 -1.54 -21.79 -2.63
N SER A 39 -2.11 -22.77 -3.33
CA SER A 39 -1.33 -23.81 -4.00
C SER A 39 -0.59 -23.26 -5.22
N ALA A 40 0.50 -23.92 -5.61
CA ALA A 40 1.24 -23.56 -6.84
C ALA A 40 0.33 -23.59 -8.09
N ALA A 41 -0.64 -24.51 -8.12
CA ALA A 41 -1.63 -24.62 -9.20
C ALA A 41 -2.58 -23.40 -9.26
N GLU A 42 -3.09 -22.94 -8.11
CA GLU A 42 -3.93 -21.73 -8.04
C GLU A 42 -3.15 -20.48 -8.46
N ILE A 43 -1.90 -20.34 -7.98
CA ILE A 43 -1.03 -19.22 -8.35
C ILE A 43 -0.74 -19.23 -9.86
N SER A 44 -0.40 -20.40 -10.42
CA SER A 44 -0.19 -20.61 -11.86
C SER A 44 -1.40 -20.20 -12.68
N LYS A 45 -2.59 -20.68 -12.31
CA LYS A 45 -3.86 -20.35 -12.97
C LYS A 45 -4.16 -18.86 -12.92
N LYS A 46 -4.01 -18.22 -11.75
CA LYS A 46 -4.30 -16.79 -11.58
C LYS A 46 -3.31 -15.91 -12.35
N LEU A 47 -2.02 -16.23 -12.30
CA LEU A 47 -0.96 -15.41 -12.87
C LEU A 47 -0.66 -15.74 -14.33
N LYS A 48 -1.33 -16.75 -14.91
CA LYS A 48 -1.12 -17.22 -16.29
C LYS A 48 0.35 -17.51 -16.55
N SER A 49 0.99 -18.24 -15.64
CA SER A 49 2.39 -18.67 -15.72
C SER A 49 2.47 -20.17 -15.50
N SER A 50 3.40 -20.87 -16.14
CA SER A 50 3.48 -22.34 -16.05
C SER A 50 3.76 -22.80 -14.61
N ILE A 51 3.29 -23.99 -14.25
CA ILE A 51 3.52 -24.58 -12.92
C ILE A 51 5.03 -24.67 -12.61
N PRO A 52 5.91 -25.17 -13.50
CA PRO A 52 7.34 -25.21 -13.22
C PRO A 52 7.94 -23.83 -12.88
N THR A 53 7.59 -22.78 -13.63
CA THR A 53 8.08 -21.42 -13.36
C THR A 53 7.59 -20.90 -12.00
N ILE A 54 6.32 -21.14 -11.65
CA ILE A 54 5.78 -20.78 -10.34
C ILE A 54 6.51 -21.53 -9.23
N THR A 55 6.68 -22.86 -9.35
CA THR A 55 7.35 -23.67 -8.34
C THR A 55 8.80 -23.22 -8.13
N THR A 56 9.57 -22.98 -9.19
CA THR A 56 10.94 -22.45 -9.08
C THR A 56 10.96 -21.09 -8.37
N THR A 57 10.02 -20.19 -8.70
CA THR A 57 9.94 -18.87 -8.08
C THR A 57 9.52 -18.94 -6.61
N ILE A 58 8.62 -19.86 -6.25
CA ILE A 58 8.22 -20.11 -4.86
C ILE A 58 9.41 -20.62 -4.05
N ILE A 59 10.17 -21.58 -4.56
CA ILE A 59 11.35 -22.12 -3.87
C ILE A 59 12.36 -21.00 -3.57
N GLU A 60 12.60 -20.11 -4.53
CA GLU A 60 13.46 -18.94 -4.32
C GLU A 60 12.89 -17.93 -3.33
N LEU A 61 11.57 -17.74 -3.29
CA LEU A 61 10.94 -16.87 -2.30
C LEU A 61 10.95 -17.49 -0.89
N ILE A 62 10.93 -18.83 -0.78
CA ILE A 62 11.12 -19.55 0.48
C ILE A 62 12.56 -19.43 0.95
N SER A 63 13.55 -19.62 0.06
CA SER A 63 14.97 -19.48 0.44
C SER A 63 15.33 -18.06 0.89
N ASN A 64 14.56 -17.06 0.48
CA ASN A 64 14.70 -15.66 0.89
C ASN A 64 13.76 -15.26 2.05
N ASP A 65 13.12 -16.23 2.72
CA ASP A 65 12.22 -16.03 3.87
C ASP A 65 11.04 -15.07 3.60
N VAL A 66 10.56 -15.01 2.35
CA VAL A 66 9.40 -14.20 1.94
C VAL A 66 8.11 -15.01 1.96
N ILE A 67 8.21 -16.30 1.62
CA ILE A 67 7.10 -17.25 1.57
C ILE A 67 7.43 -18.43 2.47
N LYS A 68 6.40 -19.03 3.06
CA LYS A 68 6.50 -20.31 3.77
C LYS A 68 5.41 -21.28 3.33
N GLU A 69 5.65 -22.57 3.55
CA GLU A 69 4.60 -23.58 3.47
C GLU A 69 3.64 -23.44 4.65
N GLN A 70 2.34 -23.50 4.39
CA GLN A 70 1.26 -23.36 5.36
C GLN A 70 0.27 -24.53 5.25
N GLY A 71 0.80 -25.75 5.39
CA GLY A 71 0.01 -26.97 5.41
C GLY A 71 -0.51 -27.40 4.03
N GLN A 72 -1.58 -28.19 4.05
CA GLN A 72 -2.16 -28.81 2.87
C GLN A 72 -3.58 -28.30 2.59
N GLY A 73 -3.90 -28.10 1.31
CA GLY A 73 -5.23 -27.70 0.86
C GLY A 73 -6.20 -28.88 0.70
N ASN A 74 -7.45 -28.55 0.34
CA ASN A 74 -8.48 -29.55 0.04
C ASN A 74 -8.12 -30.37 -1.21
N SER A 75 -8.36 -31.68 -1.16
CA SER A 75 -8.19 -32.57 -2.32
C SER A 75 -9.42 -32.53 -3.22
N SER A 76 -9.20 -32.53 -4.54
CA SER A 76 -10.25 -32.70 -5.56
C SER A 76 -10.13 -34.04 -6.29
N GLY A 77 -9.67 -35.10 -5.60
CA GLY A 77 -9.48 -36.45 -6.18
C GLY A 77 -8.03 -36.89 -6.36
N GLY A 78 -7.05 -36.15 -5.80
CA GLY A 78 -5.61 -36.46 -5.87
C GLY A 78 -4.84 -36.11 -4.58
N ARG A 79 -3.50 -36.10 -4.64
CA ARG A 79 -2.65 -35.68 -3.50
C ARG A 79 -3.03 -34.26 -3.08
N ARG A 80 -3.21 -34.04 -1.76
CA ARG A 80 -3.49 -32.71 -1.22
C ARG A 80 -2.33 -31.76 -1.57
N PRO A 81 -2.59 -30.61 -2.22
CA PRO A 81 -1.52 -29.70 -2.60
C PRO A 81 -1.00 -28.94 -1.37
N ASN A 82 0.30 -28.65 -1.34
CA ASN A 82 0.87 -27.76 -0.34
C ASN A 82 0.36 -26.33 -0.58
N LEU A 83 0.06 -25.61 0.50
CA LEU A 83 -0.30 -24.20 0.46
C LEU A 83 0.92 -23.36 0.78
N TYR A 84 1.09 -22.28 0.04
CA TYR A 84 2.17 -21.31 0.22
C TYR A 84 1.59 -19.96 0.60
N GLY A 85 2.09 -19.36 1.67
CA GLY A 85 1.65 -18.05 2.14
C GLY A 85 2.83 -17.16 2.48
N LEU A 86 2.57 -15.88 2.72
CA LEU A 86 3.61 -14.95 3.12
C LEU A 86 4.18 -15.34 4.49
N GLN A 87 5.48 -15.16 4.63
CA GLN A 87 6.12 -15.22 5.93
C GLN A 87 5.64 -14.04 6.80
N ASN A 88 5.61 -14.25 8.11
CA ASN A 88 5.22 -13.18 9.04
C ASN A 88 6.33 -12.13 9.07
N ASP A 89 5.98 -10.86 9.21
CA ASP A 89 6.95 -9.79 9.52
C ASP A 89 8.13 -9.70 8.53
N THR A 90 7.89 -10.14 7.28
CA THR A 90 8.86 -10.04 6.19
C THR A 90 9.08 -8.57 5.84
N PHE A 91 8.00 -7.80 5.68
CA PHE A 91 8.01 -6.35 5.52
C PHE A 91 6.95 -5.68 6.40
N PHE A 92 7.12 -4.38 6.55
CA PHE A 92 6.21 -3.48 7.20
C PHE A 92 5.88 -2.27 6.31
N ILE A 93 4.73 -1.65 6.55
CA ILE A 93 4.28 -0.45 5.88
C ILE A 93 3.91 0.57 6.94
N LEU A 94 4.41 1.79 6.79
CA LEU A 94 3.99 2.93 7.61
C LEU A 94 2.76 3.57 6.97
N GLY A 95 1.67 3.70 7.74
CA GLY A 95 0.51 4.50 7.39
C GLY A 95 0.52 5.83 8.13
N ILE A 96 0.24 6.93 7.44
CA ILE A 96 0.13 8.29 7.97
C ILE A 96 -1.20 8.89 7.51
N ASP A 97 -2.11 9.17 8.44
CA ASP A 97 -3.37 9.93 8.21
C ASP A 97 -3.13 11.36 8.72
N ILE A 98 -2.87 12.28 7.79
CA ILE A 98 -2.64 13.70 8.10
C ILE A 98 -4.01 14.37 8.19
N GLY A 99 -4.49 14.62 9.41
CA GLY A 99 -5.71 15.38 9.64
C GLY A 99 -5.44 16.89 9.83
N ARG A 100 -6.51 17.68 9.88
CA ARG A 100 -6.43 19.15 10.06
C ARG A 100 -5.84 19.58 11.40
N PHE A 101 -6.04 18.79 12.45
CA PHE A 101 -5.65 19.13 13.83
C PHE A 101 -4.80 18.04 14.51
N ALA A 102 -4.68 16.89 13.88
CA ALA A 102 -3.85 15.81 14.37
C ALA A 102 -3.43 14.91 13.21
N THR A 103 -2.20 14.42 13.28
CA THR A 103 -1.69 13.36 12.40
C THR A 103 -1.74 12.04 13.15
N LYS A 104 -2.23 11.00 12.50
CA LYS A 104 -2.27 9.64 13.05
C LYS A 104 -1.34 8.74 12.29
N MET A 105 -0.67 7.84 12.99
CA MET A 105 0.30 6.94 12.38
C MET A 105 0.23 5.54 12.98
N ALA A 106 0.49 4.53 12.15
CA ALA A 106 0.63 3.15 12.59
C ALA A 106 1.53 2.37 11.61
N ILE A 107 2.23 1.36 12.12
CA ILE A 107 3.01 0.44 11.30
C ILE A 107 2.29 -0.91 11.23
N PHE A 108 2.13 -1.44 10.02
CA PHE A 108 1.47 -2.70 9.75
C PHE A 108 2.44 -3.72 9.17
N ASN A 109 2.30 -4.99 9.54
CA ASN A 109 3.13 -6.07 8.97
C ASN A 109 2.55 -6.66 7.66
N THR A 110 3.17 -7.73 7.16
CA THR A 110 2.77 -8.46 5.94
C THR A 110 1.36 -9.03 5.97
N LYS A 111 0.74 -9.11 7.14
CA LYS A 111 -0.63 -9.61 7.34
C LYS A 111 -1.63 -8.50 7.67
N LEU A 112 -1.22 -7.23 7.58
CA LEU A 112 -2.00 -6.07 8.00
C LEU A 112 -2.29 -6.02 9.52
N GLU A 113 -1.50 -6.72 10.33
CA GLU A 113 -1.58 -6.59 11.78
C GLU A 113 -0.93 -5.27 12.21
N ASN A 114 -1.61 -4.49 13.05
CA ASN A 114 -1.10 -3.22 13.55
C ASN A 114 -0.10 -3.46 14.69
N ILE A 115 1.18 -3.17 14.44
CA ILE A 115 2.29 -3.48 15.33
C ILE A 115 2.50 -2.41 16.40
N THR A 116 2.33 -1.14 16.05
CA THR A 116 2.57 -0.01 16.96
C THR A 116 1.32 0.40 17.75
N GLY A 117 0.16 -0.10 17.36
CA GLY A 117 -1.12 0.55 17.63
C GLY A 117 -1.25 1.88 16.87
N LEU A 118 -2.45 2.45 16.88
CA LEU A 118 -2.68 3.78 16.33
C LEU A 118 -2.13 4.84 17.30
N LYS A 119 -1.21 5.68 16.83
CA LYS A 119 -0.72 6.85 17.56
C LYS A 119 -1.33 8.11 16.96
N THR A 120 -1.71 9.05 17.82
CA THR A 120 -2.29 10.35 17.43
C THR A 120 -1.38 11.45 17.97
N TYR A 121 -0.97 12.35 17.09
CA TYR A 121 -0.08 13.46 17.39
C TYR A 121 -0.83 14.77 17.11
N PRO A 122 -1.05 15.62 18.12
CA PRO A 122 -1.62 16.95 17.88
C PRO A 122 -0.70 17.75 16.96
N LEU A 123 -1.19 18.03 15.76
CA LEU A 123 -0.45 18.76 14.74
C LEU A 123 -1.49 19.46 13.86
N LYS A 124 -1.45 20.78 13.83
CA LYS A 124 -2.35 21.56 13.00
C LYS A 124 -1.78 21.65 11.59
N LEU A 125 -2.54 21.19 10.60
CA LEU A 125 -2.17 21.29 9.20
C LEU A 125 -2.24 22.74 8.74
N GLU A 126 -1.12 23.25 8.25
CA GLU A 126 -0.96 24.59 7.69
C GLU A 126 -0.27 24.48 6.32
N ASN A 127 -0.36 25.53 5.50
CA ASN A 127 0.28 25.56 4.19
C ASN A 127 1.75 25.99 4.33
N ASP A 128 2.53 25.23 5.09
CA ASP A 128 3.97 25.46 5.33
C ASP A 128 4.75 24.17 5.07
N SER A 129 5.79 24.26 4.25
CA SER A 129 6.66 23.13 3.90
C SER A 129 7.41 22.56 5.09
N LYS A 130 7.61 23.33 6.17
CA LYS A 130 8.24 22.86 7.42
C LYS A 130 7.46 21.73 8.09
N GLN A 131 6.16 21.62 7.83
CA GLN A 131 5.34 20.56 8.42
C GLN A 131 5.72 19.17 7.91
N ILE A 132 6.33 19.07 6.73
CA ILE A 132 6.84 17.79 6.21
C ILE A 132 7.97 17.28 7.11
N ASP A 133 8.88 18.15 7.52
CA ASP A 133 9.96 17.81 8.45
C ASP A 133 9.40 17.35 9.79
N GLU A 134 8.41 18.06 10.33
CA GLU A 134 7.78 17.69 11.60
C GLU A 134 7.06 16.34 11.52
N ILE A 135 6.31 16.08 10.45
CA ILE A 135 5.63 14.79 10.22
C ILE A 135 6.65 13.66 10.07
N TYR A 136 7.74 13.90 9.31
CA TYR A 136 8.82 12.94 9.17
C TYR A 136 9.47 12.63 10.52
N GLU A 137 9.83 13.63 11.33
CA GLU A 137 10.46 13.44 12.64
C GLU A 137 9.57 12.64 13.60
N ILE A 138 8.25 12.86 13.56
CA ILE A 138 7.28 12.08 14.34
C ILE A 138 7.26 10.62 13.86
N ALA A 139 7.20 10.40 12.55
CA ALA A 139 7.22 9.07 11.94
C ALA A 139 8.53 8.33 12.23
N ASP A 140 9.66 9.03 12.15
CA ASP A 140 11.00 8.50 12.42
C ASP A 140 11.11 8.00 13.86
N LYS A 141 10.61 8.80 14.82
CA LYS A 141 10.52 8.41 16.23
C LYS A 141 9.61 7.20 16.43
N LEU A 142 8.49 7.09 15.70
CA LEU A 142 7.61 5.93 15.77
C LEU A 142 8.32 4.66 15.27
N ILE A 143 9.03 4.76 14.14
CA ILE A 143 9.83 3.67 13.57
C ILE A 143 10.88 3.22 14.59
N ASN A 144 11.69 4.15 15.11
CA ASN A 144 12.74 3.82 16.07
C ASN A 144 12.18 3.16 17.35
N LYS A 145 11.06 3.67 17.88
CA LYS A 145 10.42 3.12 19.09
C LYS A 145 9.79 1.75 18.88
N SER A 146 9.43 1.40 17.64
CA SER A 146 8.81 0.11 17.33
C SER A 146 9.78 -1.08 17.42
N GLY A 147 11.09 -0.83 17.39
CA GLY A 147 12.11 -1.88 17.30
C GLY A 147 12.16 -2.58 15.93
N ILE A 148 11.39 -2.11 14.94
CA ILE A 148 11.40 -2.62 13.58
C ILE A 148 12.64 -2.10 12.86
N LEU A 149 13.36 -3.03 12.23
CA LEU A 149 14.48 -2.71 11.35
C LEU A 149 13.99 -1.87 10.16
N ARG A 150 14.64 -0.73 9.90
CA ARG A 150 14.20 0.24 8.87
C ARG A 150 14.14 -0.37 7.48
N GLU A 151 15.09 -1.24 7.15
CA GLU A 151 15.17 -1.96 5.89
C GLU A 151 13.98 -2.92 5.65
N LYS A 152 13.23 -3.26 6.70
CA LYS A 152 11.98 -4.03 6.56
C LYS A 152 10.77 -3.14 6.28
N ILE A 153 10.85 -1.82 6.45
CA ILE A 153 9.78 -0.90 6.04
C ILE A 153 9.92 -0.66 4.55
N ILE A 154 8.94 -1.11 3.77
CA ILE A 154 9.06 -1.12 2.29
C ILE A 154 8.35 0.03 1.60
N GLY A 155 7.67 0.89 2.36
CA GLY A 155 6.97 2.04 1.82
C GLY A 155 6.09 2.74 2.85
N VAL A 156 5.67 3.94 2.48
CA VAL A 156 4.82 4.81 3.29
C VAL A 156 3.53 5.10 2.51
N GLY A 157 2.38 4.87 3.14
CA GLY A 157 1.10 5.36 2.66
C GLY A 157 0.70 6.60 3.45
N VAL A 158 0.37 7.68 2.76
CA VAL A 158 -0.10 8.92 3.37
C VAL A 158 -1.49 9.23 2.82
N ASP A 159 -2.44 9.49 3.70
CA ASP A 159 -3.69 10.14 3.34
C ASP A 159 -3.78 11.53 3.97
N MET A 160 -4.46 12.45 3.29
CA MET A 160 -4.60 13.83 3.75
C MET A 160 -5.81 14.53 3.11
N PRO A 161 -6.35 15.60 3.75
CA PRO A 161 -7.44 16.38 3.19
C PRO A 161 -6.98 17.25 2.02
N GLY A 162 -7.95 17.78 1.29
CA GLY A 162 -7.74 18.73 0.19
C GLY A 162 -7.63 18.07 -1.18
N LEU A 163 -7.27 18.90 -2.16
CA LEU A 163 -7.23 18.55 -3.56
C LEU A 163 -5.95 17.75 -3.87
N VAL A 164 -6.02 16.43 -3.67
CA VAL A 164 -4.89 15.51 -3.87
C VAL A 164 -4.91 14.89 -5.26
N ASP A 165 -3.83 15.08 -6.00
CA ASP A 165 -3.49 14.31 -7.18
C ASP A 165 -2.58 13.14 -6.76
N ALA A 166 -3.20 11.99 -6.57
CA ALA A 166 -2.53 10.76 -6.13
C ALA A 166 -1.60 10.17 -7.21
N GLU A 167 -1.80 10.50 -8.49
CA GLU A 167 -0.96 9.99 -9.57
C GLU A 167 0.39 10.70 -9.58
N ASN A 168 0.39 12.02 -9.38
CA ASN A 168 1.61 12.83 -9.32
C ASN A 168 2.11 13.08 -7.89
N GLY A 169 1.39 12.58 -6.87
CA GLY A 169 1.76 12.73 -5.46
C GLY A 169 1.71 14.18 -4.95
N ARG A 170 0.78 15.00 -5.46
CA ARG A 170 0.66 16.43 -5.17
C ARG A 170 -0.59 16.74 -4.34
N ASN A 171 -0.52 17.76 -3.48
CA ASN A 171 -1.69 18.30 -2.78
C ASN A 171 -1.84 19.80 -3.08
N TYR A 172 -2.84 20.20 -3.85
CA TYR A 172 -3.01 21.60 -4.26
C TYR A 172 -3.63 22.50 -3.19
N THR A 173 -4.00 21.99 -2.01
CA THR A 173 -4.66 22.75 -0.94
C THR A 173 -3.72 23.11 0.20
N TYR A 174 -2.94 22.14 0.69
CA TYR A 174 -2.12 22.27 1.89
C TYR A 174 -0.62 22.18 1.61
N PHE A 175 -0.21 21.76 0.42
CA PHE A 175 1.21 21.72 0.05
C PHE A 175 1.43 21.91 -1.45
N TYR A 176 1.57 23.17 -1.88
CA TYR A 176 1.85 23.45 -3.28
C TYR A 176 3.29 23.95 -3.49
N GLU A 177 4.14 23.05 -3.96
CA GLU A 177 5.42 23.40 -4.60
C GLU A 177 5.31 23.25 -6.12
N LYS A 178 5.86 24.21 -6.86
CA LYS A 178 5.85 24.17 -8.33
C LYS A 178 6.66 22.98 -8.86
N ASP A 179 7.87 22.82 -8.34
CA ASP A 179 8.88 21.94 -8.93
C ASP A 179 8.96 20.55 -8.28
N ARG A 180 8.39 20.36 -7.09
CA ARG A 180 8.41 19.09 -6.36
C ARG A 180 7.01 18.65 -5.93
N SER A 181 6.78 17.35 -5.91
CA SER A 181 5.56 16.76 -5.35
C SER A 181 5.71 16.52 -3.85
N LEU A 182 4.59 16.49 -3.13
CA LEU A 182 4.60 16.13 -1.70
C LEU A 182 5.18 14.74 -1.48
N ALA A 183 4.83 13.79 -2.36
CA ALA A 183 5.43 12.46 -2.36
C ALA A 183 6.96 12.55 -2.43
N ALA A 184 7.52 13.28 -3.41
CA ALA A 184 8.96 13.42 -3.56
C ALA A 184 9.64 14.02 -2.31
N CYS A 185 9.01 15.02 -1.67
CA CYS A 185 9.52 15.60 -0.43
C CYS A 185 9.58 14.58 0.72
N PHE A 186 8.59 13.69 0.84
CA PHE A 186 8.62 12.60 1.79
C PHE A 186 9.60 11.49 1.38
N GLU A 187 9.69 11.15 0.09
CA GLU A 187 10.62 10.12 -0.43
C GLU A 187 12.08 10.51 -0.15
N GLU A 188 12.42 11.80 -0.29
CA GLU A 188 13.75 12.34 0.06
C GLU A 188 14.10 12.13 1.54
N ARG A 189 13.11 12.18 2.44
CA ARG A 189 13.33 12.02 3.87
C ARG A 189 13.33 10.56 4.29
N PHE A 190 12.30 9.81 3.87
CA PHE A 190 12.15 8.40 4.23
C PHE A 190 13.12 7.48 3.49
N GLN A 191 13.64 7.90 2.33
CA GLN A 191 14.42 7.03 1.43
C GLN A 191 13.63 5.76 1.04
N LEU A 192 12.31 5.90 0.93
CA LEU A 192 11.35 4.83 0.63
C LEU A 192 10.29 5.36 -0.35
N PRO A 193 9.63 4.49 -1.12
CA PRO A 193 8.47 4.89 -1.92
C PRO A 193 7.34 5.45 -1.04
N VAL A 194 6.77 6.59 -1.44
CA VAL A 194 5.68 7.25 -0.73
C VAL A 194 4.48 7.39 -1.64
N TYR A 195 3.32 6.92 -1.18
CA TYR A 195 2.05 7.02 -1.90
C TYR A 195 1.12 7.97 -1.16
N ILE A 196 0.66 9.03 -1.83
CA ILE A 196 -0.28 10.01 -1.28
C ILE A 196 -1.69 9.75 -1.82
N GLU A 197 -2.70 9.93 -0.99
CA GLU A 197 -4.11 9.81 -1.34
C GLU A 197 -4.96 10.87 -0.63
N ASN A 198 -6.09 11.24 -1.22
CA ASN A 198 -7.12 12.02 -0.52
C ASN A 198 -7.77 11.18 0.59
N ASP A 199 -7.95 11.75 1.77
CA ASP A 199 -8.53 11.08 2.95
C ASP A 199 -9.86 10.33 2.68
N ALA A 200 -10.82 10.94 1.98
CA ALA A 200 -12.10 10.30 1.66
C ALA A 200 -11.93 9.12 0.69
N LYS A 201 -11.01 9.24 -0.28
CA LYS A 201 -10.66 8.18 -1.23
C LYS A 201 -9.88 7.04 -0.54
N ALA A 202 -8.99 7.35 0.39
CA ALA A 202 -8.26 6.38 1.20
C ALA A 202 -9.21 5.55 2.08
N ARG A 203 -10.15 6.21 2.77
CA ARG A 203 -11.21 5.53 3.53
C ARG A 203 -12.09 4.66 2.63
N THR A 204 -12.40 5.14 1.42
CA THR A 204 -13.13 4.34 0.43
C THR A 204 -12.38 3.08 0.01
N ILE A 205 -11.06 3.17 -0.20
CA ILE A 205 -10.22 1.99 -0.46
C ILE A 205 -10.29 1.05 0.73
N ALA A 206 -10.20 1.56 1.97
CA ALA A 206 -10.27 0.74 3.17
C ALA A 206 -11.62 0.00 3.29
N GLU A 207 -12.74 0.70 3.11
CA GLU A 207 -14.08 0.11 3.11
C GLU A 207 -14.26 -0.94 2.01
N TYR A 208 -13.76 -0.66 0.80
CA TYR A 208 -13.84 -1.58 -0.33
C TYR A 208 -12.99 -2.85 -0.13
N ARG A 209 -11.86 -2.73 0.56
CA ARG A 209 -10.93 -3.86 0.77
C ARG A 209 -11.27 -4.68 2.01
N TYR A 210 -11.64 -4.01 3.10
CA TYR A 210 -11.68 -4.59 4.43
C TYR A 210 -12.99 -4.32 5.18
N GLY A 211 -13.78 -3.34 4.74
CA GLY A 211 -15.02 -2.93 5.41
C GLY A 211 -16.29 -3.37 4.69
N LEU A 212 -17.32 -2.53 4.78
CA LEU A 212 -18.69 -2.84 4.36
C LEU A 212 -18.86 -2.93 2.85
N ALA A 213 -17.97 -2.30 2.08
CA ALA A 213 -17.98 -2.34 0.61
C ALA A 213 -17.19 -3.54 0.03
N LYS A 214 -16.80 -4.52 0.86
CA LYS A 214 -16.10 -5.70 0.37
C LYS A 214 -16.99 -6.55 -0.54
N GLY A 215 -16.49 -6.83 -1.75
CA GLY A 215 -17.15 -7.74 -2.71
C GLY A 215 -18.18 -7.07 -3.62
N VAL A 216 -18.52 -5.80 -3.41
CA VAL A 216 -19.41 -5.06 -4.33
C VAL A 216 -18.60 -4.42 -5.46
N LYS A 217 -19.17 -4.38 -6.68
CA LYS A 217 -18.50 -3.76 -7.83
C LYS A 217 -18.71 -2.26 -7.92
N ASN A 218 -19.82 -1.75 -7.39
CA ASN A 218 -20.15 -0.34 -7.42
C ASN A 218 -20.57 0.07 -6.01
N ALA A 219 -20.00 1.18 -5.50
CA ALA A 219 -20.30 1.69 -4.17
C ALA A 219 -20.05 3.19 -4.10
N LEU A 220 -20.87 3.89 -3.33
CA LEU A 220 -20.64 5.26 -2.91
C LEU A 220 -20.37 5.24 -1.41
N ILE A 221 -19.22 5.77 -1.00
CA ILE A 221 -18.81 5.81 0.39
C ILE A 221 -18.72 7.28 0.79
N MET A 222 -19.65 7.71 1.65
CA MET A 222 -19.70 9.06 2.16
C MET A 222 -19.16 9.11 3.59
N HIS A 223 -18.33 10.10 3.87
CA HIS A 223 -17.77 10.34 5.19
C HIS A 223 -18.16 11.74 5.65
N GLY A 224 -18.86 11.80 6.79
CA GLY A 224 -19.16 13.05 7.49
C GLY A 224 -18.14 13.31 8.59
N GLY A 225 -17.50 14.47 8.56
CA GLY A 225 -16.56 14.94 9.59
C GLY A 225 -16.50 16.46 9.56
N TRP A 226 -15.29 17.02 9.48
CA TRP A 226 -15.11 18.47 9.28
C TRP A 226 -15.64 18.97 7.94
N GLY A 227 -15.76 18.08 6.97
CA GLY A 227 -16.43 18.30 5.69
C GLY A 227 -17.17 17.02 5.28
N VAL A 228 -17.70 17.05 4.07
CA VAL A 228 -18.34 15.87 3.45
C VAL A 228 -17.42 15.37 2.34
N GLY A 229 -16.86 14.18 2.55
CA GLY A 229 -16.04 13.50 1.55
C GLY A 229 -16.83 12.38 0.88
N LEU A 230 -16.72 12.25 -0.44
CA LEU A 230 -17.28 11.14 -1.20
C LEU A 230 -16.14 10.39 -1.91
N GLY A 231 -16.13 9.07 -1.76
CA GLY A 231 -15.38 8.21 -2.68
C GLY A 231 -16.29 7.21 -3.36
N MET A 232 -15.86 6.78 -4.53
CA MET A 232 -16.68 5.98 -5.43
C MET A 232 -15.90 4.77 -5.90
N ILE A 233 -16.50 3.59 -5.80
CA ILE A 233 -16.05 2.38 -6.48
C ILE A 233 -16.95 2.21 -7.70
N MET A 234 -16.35 2.10 -8.89
CA MET A 234 -17.02 1.82 -10.15
C MET A 234 -16.31 0.65 -10.82
N ASP A 235 -17.05 -0.38 -11.23
CA ASP A 235 -16.53 -1.62 -11.82
C ASP A 235 -15.37 -2.27 -11.04
N GLY A 236 -15.47 -2.23 -9.71
CA GLY A 236 -14.51 -2.81 -8.78
C GLY A 236 -13.20 -2.03 -8.65
N LYS A 237 -13.18 -0.75 -9.08
CA LYS A 237 -12.03 0.14 -9.00
C LYS A 237 -12.43 1.47 -8.35
N LEU A 238 -11.50 2.07 -7.61
CA LEU A 238 -11.67 3.45 -7.15
C LEU A 238 -11.78 4.37 -8.36
N TYR A 239 -12.88 5.13 -8.44
CA TYR A 239 -13.12 6.11 -9.47
C TYR A 239 -12.57 7.47 -9.05
N ARG A 240 -11.61 7.98 -9.82
CA ARG A 240 -10.93 9.27 -9.57
C ARG A 240 -11.40 10.41 -10.47
N GLY A 241 -12.22 10.13 -11.48
CA GLY A 241 -12.55 11.11 -12.52
C GLY A 241 -11.39 11.37 -13.50
N SER A 242 -11.61 12.28 -14.44
CA SER A 242 -10.63 12.62 -15.50
C SER A 242 -9.38 13.32 -14.98
N SER A 243 -9.50 14.09 -13.90
CA SER A 243 -8.43 14.91 -13.34
C SER A 243 -7.96 14.47 -11.95
N GLY A 244 -8.41 13.29 -11.47
CA GLY A 244 -8.01 12.78 -10.16
C GLY A 244 -8.89 13.23 -8.98
N PHE A 245 -9.73 14.24 -9.19
CA PHE A 245 -10.49 14.95 -8.14
C PHE A 245 -11.99 14.61 -8.09
N ALA A 246 -12.41 13.42 -8.53
CA ALA A 246 -13.81 13.03 -8.34
C ALA A 246 -14.16 12.88 -6.86
N GLY A 247 -15.39 13.23 -6.48
CA GLY A 247 -15.90 13.04 -5.12
C GLY A 247 -15.71 14.22 -4.16
N GLU A 248 -15.32 15.40 -4.66
CA GLU A 248 -15.25 16.66 -3.91
C GLU A 248 -16.66 17.23 -3.64
N LEU A 249 -17.51 16.46 -2.95
CA LEU A 249 -18.93 16.73 -2.76
C LEU A 249 -19.21 18.05 -2.01
N SER A 250 -18.30 18.46 -1.12
CA SER A 250 -18.40 19.72 -0.38
C SER A 250 -18.27 20.99 -1.24
N HIS A 251 -17.98 20.86 -2.54
CA HIS A 251 -17.85 21.97 -3.48
C HIS A 251 -19.04 22.10 -4.45
N ILE A 252 -20.10 21.31 -4.25
CA ILE A 252 -21.35 21.50 -5.00
C ILE A 252 -22.06 22.76 -4.49
N PRO A 253 -22.45 23.71 -5.38
CA PRO A 253 -23.15 24.95 -5.02
C PRO A 253 -24.48 24.76 -4.29
#